data_AF-A0A7W3U377-F1
#
_entry.id   AF-A0A7W3U377-F1
#
_cell.length_a   1.000
_cell.length_b   1.000
_cell.length_c   1.000
_cell.angle_alpha   90.00
_cell.angle_beta   90.00
_cell.angle_gamma   90.00
#
_symmetry.space_group_name_H-M   'P 1'
#
loop_
_entity.id
_entity.type
_entity.pdbx_description
1 polymer ?
#
loop_
_entity_poly.entity_id
_entity_poly.type
_entity_poly.pdbx_seq_one_letter_code
_entity_poly.pdbx_strand_id
1 'polypeptide(L)'
;MRAALVLALALAGPPLVGQATPSSWALLASNASALGAVLDVRRPHVDGITVLAITPGGAAEQMGLEVGDRLLVVNGRSLTDTLTPNDTLEGALAGGGPVNATVSRGNRTIELSSSTPIAASVQLEGCGYITNRGTLPHVSENLYPVRILSIDGDGQPVDANRHRLPAGTHAVIVSERIRDDRFDPLELRARTDLYRRDGFRVGKTLVVEVKPGIRTRLAARFLEDGMDLGTIRDNAYWEPLVWEEVEDACP
;
A
#
# COMPACT_ATOMS: atom_id res chain seq x y z
N MET A 1 21.03 -46.01 60.77
CA MET A 1 21.04 -44.72 60.06
C MET A 1 21.59 -44.91 58.66
N ARG A 2 20.74 -44.90 57.63
CA ARG A 2 21.13 -44.79 56.21
C ARG A 2 20.08 -43.89 55.56
N ALA A 3 20.48 -42.67 55.20
CA ALA A 3 19.66 -41.72 54.47
C ALA A 3 19.82 -41.98 52.97
N ALA A 4 18.71 -42.18 52.27
CA ALA A 4 18.65 -42.20 50.82
C ALA A 4 18.29 -40.80 50.34
N LEU A 5 19.17 -40.20 49.54
CA LEU A 5 18.98 -38.91 48.89
C LEU A 5 18.35 -39.16 47.52
N VAL A 6 17.10 -38.75 47.32
CA VAL A 6 16.42 -38.80 46.02
C VAL A 6 16.69 -37.48 45.29
N LEU A 7 17.41 -37.55 44.17
CA LEU A 7 17.69 -36.42 43.29
C LEU A 7 16.56 -36.28 42.27
N ALA A 8 15.75 -35.24 42.37
CA ALA A 8 14.70 -34.93 41.39
C ALA A 8 15.32 -34.17 40.20
N LEU A 9 15.39 -34.82 39.03
CA LEU A 9 15.70 -34.15 37.77
C LEU A 9 14.47 -33.34 37.31
N ALA A 10 14.60 -32.01 37.31
CA ALA A 10 13.65 -31.14 36.63
C ALA A 10 13.91 -31.17 35.12
N LEU A 11 12.98 -31.74 34.36
CA LEU A 11 12.97 -31.67 32.90
C LEU A 11 12.57 -30.25 32.48
N ALA A 12 13.53 -29.48 31.94
CA ALA A 12 13.26 -28.21 31.28
C ALA A 12 12.55 -28.48 29.95
N GLY A 13 11.27 -28.10 29.86
CA GLY A 13 10.53 -28.11 28.59
C GLY A 13 11.10 -27.06 27.61
N PRO A 14 10.97 -27.29 26.29
CA PRO A 14 11.44 -26.33 25.30
C PRO A 14 10.70 -25.00 25.45
N PRO A 15 11.35 -23.85 25.20
CA PRO A 15 10.69 -22.57 25.26
C PRO A 15 9.57 -22.53 24.23
N LEU A 16 8.37 -22.18 24.67
CA LEU A 16 7.25 -21.88 23.78
C LEU A 16 7.70 -20.75 22.85
N VAL A 17 7.72 -21.08 21.56
CA VAL A 17 7.92 -20.12 20.46
C VAL A 17 6.96 -18.96 20.69
N GLY A 18 7.53 -17.75 20.81
CA GLY A 18 6.78 -16.53 20.94
C GLY A 18 5.79 -16.44 19.78
N GLN A 19 4.50 -16.44 20.10
CA GLN A 19 3.49 -16.05 19.14
C GLN A 19 3.82 -14.61 18.76
N ALA A 20 4.14 -14.38 17.49
CA ALA A 20 4.21 -13.05 16.92
C ALA A 20 2.85 -12.39 17.20
N THR A 21 2.82 -11.47 18.16
CA THR A 21 1.69 -10.58 18.32
C THR A 21 1.48 -9.90 16.98
N PRO A 22 0.27 -9.90 16.39
CA PRO A 22 0.02 -9.08 15.21
C PRO A 22 0.47 -7.67 15.58
N SER A 23 1.46 -7.18 14.84
CA SER A 23 2.02 -5.87 15.04
C SER A 23 0.87 -4.87 15.05
N SER A 24 0.95 -3.92 15.97
CA SER A 24 -0.01 -2.85 16.24
C SER A 24 -0.28 -1.91 15.05
N TRP A 25 0.14 -2.26 13.84
CA TRP A 25 -0.10 -1.55 12.58
C TRP A 25 -1.45 -1.91 11.93
N ALA A 26 -2.12 -2.97 12.36
CA ALA A 26 -3.41 -3.39 11.79
C ALA A 26 -4.60 -2.45 12.13
N LEU A 27 -4.42 -1.42 12.96
CA LEU A 27 -5.51 -0.61 13.52
C LEU A 27 -5.58 0.84 13.02
N LEU A 28 -4.74 1.28 12.09
CA LEU A 28 -4.74 2.67 11.59
C LEU A 28 -4.71 2.75 10.06
N ALA A 29 -5.63 2.03 9.41
CA ALA A 29 -5.91 2.17 7.99
C ALA A 29 -6.96 3.27 7.76
N SER A 30 -6.57 4.54 7.89
CA SER A 30 -7.47 5.68 7.63
C SER A 30 -6.79 6.74 6.76
N ASN A 31 -6.80 6.48 5.44
CA ASN A 31 -7.01 7.38 4.28
C ASN A 31 -6.57 6.78 2.93
N ALA A 32 -6.41 5.45 2.81
CA ALA A 32 -6.95 4.85 1.59
C ALA A 32 -8.44 5.21 1.53
N SER A 33 -9.02 5.50 0.36
CA SER A 33 -10.45 5.89 0.19
C SER A 33 -11.28 5.12 1.19
N ALA A 34 -12.23 5.74 1.90
CA ALA A 34 -12.83 5.20 3.15
C ALA A 34 -12.99 3.65 3.15
N LEU A 35 -13.38 3.07 2.01
CA LEU A 35 -13.25 1.65 1.65
C LEU A 35 -11.94 0.91 2.00
N GLY A 36 -10.80 1.52 2.28
CA GLY A 36 -9.49 0.87 2.42
C GLY A 36 -8.81 0.53 1.09
N ALA A 37 -9.11 1.22 -0.01
CA ALA A 37 -8.52 0.97 -1.34
C ALA A 37 -7.97 2.25 -2.01
N VAL A 38 -6.99 2.10 -2.92
CA VAL A 38 -6.55 3.19 -3.81
C VAL A 38 -7.15 2.97 -5.19
N LEU A 39 -7.76 4.01 -5.76
CA LEU A 39 -8.57 3.90 -6.97
C LEU A 39 -8.05 4.85 -8.06
N ASP A 40 -8.13 4.44 -9.33
CA ASP A 40 -7.73 5.28 -10.48
C ASP A 40 -8.87 6.21 -10.90
N VAL A 41 -9.13 7.24 -10.11
CA VAL A 41 -10.22 8.21 -10.38
C VAL A 41 -9.90 9.17 -11.54
N ARG A 42 -8.66 9.18 -12.04
CA ARG A 42 -8.23 10.04 -13.16
C ARG A 42 -8.67 9.54 -14.53
N ARG A 43 -8.81 8.23 -14.66
CA ARG A 43 -9.25 7.58 -15.89
C ARG A 43 -10.49 6.76 -15.56
N PRO A 44 -11.60 7.41 -15.21
CA PRO A 44 -12.85 6.69 -15.14
C PRO A 44 -13.10 6.11 -16.52
N HIS A 45 -12.99 4.80 -16.60
CA HIS A 45 -13.38 4.13 -17.81
C HIS A 45 -14.90 4.17 -17.86
N VAL A 46 -15.49 4.07 -19.05
CA VAL A 46 -16.90 3.69 -19.17
C VAL A 46 -17.23 2.39 -18.41
N ASP A 47 -16.19 1.61 -18.08
CA ASP A 47 -16.29 0.33 -17.39
C ASP A 47 -15.91 0.44 -15.89
N GLY A 48 -15.92 1.66 -15.32
CA GLY A 48 -15.75 1.90 -13.89
C GLY A 48 -14.36 2.37 -13.46
N ILE A 49 -14.15 2.40 -12.14
CA ILE A 49 -12.92 2.90 -11.50
C ILE A 49 -12.03 1.71 -11.13
N THR A 50 -10.78 1.71 -11.61
CA THR A 50 -9.86 0.59 -11.34
C THR A 50 -9.29 0.66 -9.93
N VAL A 51 -9.28 -0.46 -9.22
CA VAL A 51 -8.58 -0.64 -7.95
C VAL A 51 -7.10 -0.79 -8.24
N LEU A 52 -6.32 0.17 -7.77
CA LEU A 52 -4.86 0.20 -7.90
C LEU A 52 -4.17 -0.48 -6.71
N ALA A 53 -4.81 -0.46 -5.55
CA ALA A 53 -4.25 -1.01 -4.33
C ALA A 53 -5.30 -1.29 -3.27
N ILE A 54 -4.92 -2.12 -2.31
CA ILE A 54 -5.71 -2.45 -1.14
C ILE A 54 -4.87 -2.23 0.11
N THR A 55 -5.50 -1.66 1.13
CA THR A 55 -4.90 -1.48 2.44
C THR A 55 -5.07 -2.76 3.25
N PRO A 56 -3.98 -3.38 3.72
CA PRO A 56 -4.06 -4.56 4.58
C PRO A 56 -4.91 -4.30 5.82
N GLY A 57 -5.76 -5.25 6.19
CA GLY A 57 -6.71 -5.15 7.30
C GLY A 57 -7.92 -4.22 7.05
N GLY A 58 -7.98 -3.52 5.92
CA GLY A 58 -9.05 -2.57 5.59
C GLY A 58 -10.35 -3.22 5.11
N ALA A 59 -11.43 -2.43 4.99
CA ALA A 59 -12.74 -2.92 4.56
C ALA A 59 -12.71 -3.56 3.15
N ALA A 60 -11.89 -3.02 2.24
CA ALA A 60 -11.66 -3.53 0.89
C ALA A 60 -11.09 -4.95 0.91
N GLU A 61 -10.06 -5.20 1.71
CA GLU A 61 -9.47 -6.55 1.85
C GLU A 61 -10.48 -7.53 2.45
N GLN A 62 -11.17 -7.10 3.52
CA GLN A 62 -12.13 -7.95 4.23
C GLN A 62 -13.35 -8.33 3.38
N MET A 63 -13.79 -7.46 2.48
CA MET A 63 -14.86 -7.77 1.53
C MET A 63 -14.38 -8.55 0.30
N GLY A 64 -13.08 -8.84 0.18
CA GLY A 64 -12.51 -9.60 -0.93
C GLY A 64 -12.34 -8.81 -2.22
N LEU A 65 -12.21 -7.47 -2.13
CA LEU A 65 -11.77 -6.66 -3.27
C LEU A 65 -10.35 -7.10 -3.67
N GLU A 66 -10.00 -7.00 -4.95
CA GLU A 66 -8.66 -7.32 -5.44
C GLU A 66 -8.09 -6.18 -6.30
N VAL A 67 -6.77 -6.08 -6.34
CA VAL A 67 -6.08 -5.16 -7.25
C VAL A 67 -6.43 -5.53 -8.70
N GLY A 68 -6.80 -4.53 -9.49
CA GLY A 68 -7.23 -4.70 -10.88
C GLY A 68 -8.73 -4.87 -11.06
N ASP A 69 -9.51 -5.06 -9.98
CA ASP A 69 -10.97 -4.95 -10.03
C ASP A 69 -11.39 -3.57 -10.55
N ARG A 70 -12.52 -3.50 -11.26
CA ARG A 70 -13.15 -2.23 -11.62
C ARG A 70 -14.43 -2.05 -10.83
N LEU A 71 -14.47 -1.02 -9.99
CA LEU A 71 -15.67 -0.63 -9.27
C LEU A 71 -16.68 -0.02 -10.24
N LEU A 72 -17.83 -0.68 -10.36
CA LEU A 72 -18.94 -0.28 -11.21
C LEU A 72 -20.00 0.47 -10.40
N VAL A 73 -20.34 -0.05 -9.22
CA VAL A 73 -21.37 0.49 -8.34
C VAL A 73 -20.88 0.42 -6.89
N VAL A 74 -21.15 1.45 -6.10
CA VAL A 74 -20.90 1.47 -4.65
C VAL A 74 -22.11 2.03 -3.92
N ASN A 75 -22.64 1.28 -2.95
CA ASN A 75 -23.83 1.61 -2.16
C ASN A 75 -25.01 2.08 -3.05
N GLY A 76 -25.21 1.40 -4.18
CA GLY A 76 -26.25 1.70 -5.16
C GLY A 76 -25.97 2.90 -6.08
N ARG A 77 -24.82 3.58 -5.94
CA ARG A 77 -24.41 4.67 -6.83
C ARG A 77 -23.51 4.15 -7.95
N SER A 78 -23.91 4.43 -9.19
CA SER A 78 -23.13 4.06 -10.37
C SER A 78 -21.86 4.91 -10.47
N LEU A 79 -20.73 4.25 -10.69
CA LEU A 79 -19.44 4.85 -11.01
C LEU A 79 -19.12 4.73 -12.50
N THR A 80 -19.91 3.95 -13.23
CA THR A 80 -20.00 4.03 -14.69
C THR A 80 -20.97 5.16 -15.05
N ASP A 81 -20.73 5.85 -16.17
CA ASP A 81 -21.61 6.90 -16.71
C ASP A 81 -21.71 8.20 -15.89
N THR A 82 -20.69 8.51 -15.10
CA THR A 82 -20.56 9.79 -14.38
C THR A 82 -19.31 10.56 -14.80
N LEU A 83 -19.44 11.88 -14.91
CA LEU A 83 -18.31 12.79 -15.15
C LEU A 83 -17.54 13.11 -13.86
N THR A 84 -18.13 12.81 -12.70
CA THR A 84 -17.58 13.07 -11.35
C THR A 84 -17.58 11.79 -10.50
N PRO A 85 -16.86 10.75 -10.94
CA PRO A 85 -16.79 9.45 -10.25
C PRO A 85 -16.23 9.56 -8.84
N ASN A 86 -15.30 10.48 -8.59
CA ASN A 86 -14.74 10.70 -7.25
C ASN A 86 -15.81 11.22 -6.28
N ASP A 87 -16.49 12.32 -6.61
CA ASP A 87 -17.58 12.89 -5.79
C ASP A 87 -18.71 11.87 -5.55
N THR A 88 -18.99 11.06 -6.58
CA THR A 88 -20.02 10.01 -6.50
C THR A 88 -19.64 8.96 -5.48
N LEU A 89 -18.38 8.50 -5.53
CA LEU A 89 -17.82 7.54 -4.59
C LEU A 89 -17.75 8.13 -3.16
N GLU A 90 -17.21 9.33 -2.99
CA GLU A 90 -17.16 10.00 -1.69
C GLU A 90 -18.56 10.10 -1.07
N GLY A 91 -19.53 10.55 -1.85
CA GLY A 91 -20.92 10.62 -1.39
C GLY A 91 -21.57 9.25 -1.13
N ALA A 92 -21.10 8.19 -1.80
CA ALA A 92 -21.56 6.81 -1.53
C ALA A 92 -21.03 6.27 -0.19
N LEU A 93 -19.86 6.75 0.24
CA LEU A 93 -19.16 6.30 1.45
C LEU A 93 -19.38 7.23 2.65
N ALA A 94 -19.85 8.46 2.44
CA ALA A 94 -19.99 9.51 3.46
C ALA A 94 -20.88 9.14 4.67
N GLY A 95 -21.80 8.19 4.52
CA GLY A 95 -22.68 7.76 5.61
C GLY A 95 -22.00 6.88 6.67
N GLY A 96 -20.79 6.38 6.39
CA GLY A 96 -20.19 5.30 7.17
C GLY A 96 -21.01 4.00 7.09
N GLY A 97 -20.52 2.93 7.71
CA GLY A 97 -21.22 1.65 7.74
C GLY A 97 -20.77 0.64 6.68
N PRO A 98 -21.50 -0.47 6.51
CA PRO A 98 -21.21 -1.52 5.53
C PRO A 98 -21.17 -0.98 4.09
N VAL A 99 -20.26 -1.51 3.28
CA VAL A 99 -20.16 -1.19 1.86
C VAL A 99 -20.67 -2.34 1.04
N ASN A 100 -21.57 -2.04 0.10
CA ASN A 100 -21.91 -2.94 -0.98
C ASN A 100 -21.31 -2.41 -2.28
N ALA A 101 -20.49 -3.22 -2.93
CA ALA A 101 -19.83 -2.86 -4.17
C ALA A 101 -20.12 -3.90 -5.26
N THR A 102 -20.39 -3.42 -6.48
CA THR A 102 -20.39 -4.27 -7.68
C THR A 102 -19.10 -3.99 -8.44
N VAL A 103 -18.33 -5.04 -8.69
CA VAL A 103 -17.03 -4.96 -9.36
C VAL A 103 -16.97 -5.83 -10.60
N SER A 104 -16.18 -5.42 -11.58
CA SER A 104 -15.76 -6.28 -12.68
C SER A 104 -14.38 -6.86 -12.39
N ARG A 105 -14.28 -8.19 -12.39
CA ARG A 105 -13.03 -8.97 -12.27
C ARG A 105 -12.88 -9.87 -13.49
N GLY A 106 -12.00 -9.49 -14.41
CA GLY A 106 -11.90 -10.13 -15.72
C GLY A 106 -13.19 -9.94 -16.54
N ASN A 107 -13.87 -11.04 -16.86
CA ASN A 107 -15.16 -11.03 -17.57
C ASN A 107 -16.37 -11.29 -16.64
N ARG A 108 -16.17 -11.21 -15.33
CA ARG A 108 -17.23 -11.49 -14.34
C ARG A 108 -17.59 -10.24 -13.57
N THR A 109 -18.88 -10.07 -13.34
CA THR A 109 -19.39 -9.10 -12.38
C THR A 109 -19.59 -9.80 -11.04
N ILE A 110 -19.04 -9.22 -9.97
CA ILE A 110 -19.06 -9.78 -8.62
C ILE A 110 -19.68 -8.72 -7.69
N GLU A 111 -20.59 -9.15 -6.82
CA GLU A 111 -21.09 -8.33 -5.72
C GLU A 111 -20.28 -8.65 -4.46
N LEU A 112 -19.75 -7.60 -3.83
CA LEU A 112 -18.95 -7.66 -2.62
C LEU A 112 -19.64 -6.85 -1.53
N SER A 113 -19.58 -7.35 -0.29
CA SER A 113 -20.16 -6.68 0.87
C SER A 113 -19.16 -6.68 2.03
N SER A 114 -18.92 -5.52 2.64
CA SER A 114 -18.16 -5.43 3.88
C SER A 114 -19.08 -5.68 5.08
N SER A 115 -18.67 -6.52 6.01
CA SER A 115 -19.37 -6.72 7.29
C SER A 115 -18.93 -5.71 8.34
N THR A 116 -17.71 -5.20 8.23
CA THR A 116 -17.20 -4.10 9.06
C THR A 116 -17.64 -2.75 8.49
N PRO A 117 -18.09 -1.83 9.36
CA PRO A 117 -18.24 -0.44 8.99
C PRO A 117 -16.91 0.08 8.44
N ILE A 118 -16.99 0.86 7.38
CA ILE A 118 -15.90 1.77 7.10
C ILE A 118 -15.71 2.68 8.33
N ALA A 119 -14.52 2.68 8.92
CA ALA A 119 -14.20 3.68 9.92
C ALA A 119 -14.15 5.05 9.23
N ALA A 120 -14.91 6.02 9.75
CA ALA A 120 -14.66 7.42 9.43
C ALA A 120 -13.18 7.69 9.71
N SER A 121 -12.47 8.28 8.76
CA SER A 121 -11.06 8.56 8.93
C SER A 121 -10.86 9.42 10.16
N VAL A 122 -10.11 8.91 11.14
CA VAL A 122 -9.61 9.76 12.23
C VAL A 122 -8.51 10.59 11.58
N GLN A 123 -8.88 11.78 11.08
CA GLN A 123 -7.91 12.78 10.68
C GLN A 123 -7.16 13.20 11.96
N LEU A 124 -5.90 12.80 12.07
CA LEU A 124 -5.02 13.45 13.03
C LEU A 124 -4.99 14.93 12.66
N GLU A 125 -5.25 15.82 13.61
CA GLU A 125 -5.13 17.25 13.35
C GLU A 125 -3.67 17.58 13.06
N GLY A 126 -3.45 18.34 11.99
CA GLY A 126 -2.11 18.74 11.55
C GLY A 126 -1.80 18.31 10.12
N CYS A 127 -0.54 18.48 9.75
CA CYS A 127 -0.06 18.11 8.42
C CYS A 127 1.30 17.44 8.51
N GLY A 128 1.71 16.77 7.45
CA GLY A 128 3.10 16.35 7.30
C GLY A 128 3.47 16.38 5.83
N TYR A 129 4.62 15.78 5.53
CA TYR A 129 5.15 15.76 4.18
C TYR A 129 5.56 14.36 3.74
N ILE A 130 5.26 14.00 2.51
CA ILE A 130 5.87 12.84 1.84
C ILE A 130 6.84 13.34 0.77
N THR A 131 8.01 12.72 0.67
CA THR A 131 8.98 13.03 -0.40
C THR A 131 9.71 11.78 -0.88
N ASN A 132 10.09 11.78 -2.15
CA ASN A 132 11.02 10.81 -2.74
C ASN A 132 12.44 11.38 -2.92
N ARG A 133 12.73 12.54 -2.31
CA ARG A 133 14.04 13.20 -2.33
C ARG A 133 14.83 12.91 -1.05
N GLY A 134 16.15 12.87 -1.15
CA GLY A 134 17.07 12.67 -0.03
C GLY A 134 18.35 11.96 -0.49
N THR A 135 19.34 11.90 0.41
CA THR A 135 20.55 11.09 0.22
C THR A 135 20.30 9.69 0.74
N LEU A 136 20.24 8.71 -0.16
CA LEU A 136 19.89 7.34 0.19
C LEU A 136 21.12 6.50 0.55
N PRO A 137 21.03 5.59 1.53
CA PRO A 137 22.09 4.64 1.87
C PRO A 137 22.18 3.51 0.83
N HIS A 138 22.57 3.85 -0.41
CA HIS A 138 22.60 2.91 -1.55
C HIS A 138 23.46 1.67 -1.29
N VAL A 139 24.63 1.85 -0.65
CA VAL A 139 25.65 0.79 -0.52
C VAL A 139 25.39 -0.09 0.70
N SER A 140 24.98 0.50 1.82
CA SER A 140 24.80 -0.23 3.08
C SER A 140 23.45 -0.93 3.18
N GLU A 141 22.43 -0.42 2.49
CA GLU A 141 21.04 -0.87 2.68
C GLU A 141 20.31 -1.18 1.35
N ASN A 142 20.99 -1.12 0.21
CA ASN A 142 20.42 -1.37 -1.12
C ASN A 142 19.14 -0.55 -1.39
N LEU A 143 19.12 0.71 -0.91
CA LEU A 143 17.99 1.62 -1.11
C LEU A 143 18.19 2.47 -2.36
N TYR A 144 17.12 2.65 -3.15
CA TYR A 144 17.09 3.40 -4.40
C TYR A 144 15.94 4.39 -4.42
N PRO A 145 16.00 5.44 -5.26
CA PRO A 145 14.92 6.40 -5.35
C PRO A 145 13.64 5.74 -5.85
N VAL A 146 12.51 6.32 -5.48
CA VAL A 146 11.21 5.99 -6.04
C VAL A 146 10.66 7.13 -6.86
N ARG A 147 9.80 6.84 -7.83
CA ARG A 147 8.90 7.82 -8.43
C ARG A 147 7.52 7.66 -7.79
N ILE A 148 6.95 8.75 -7.29
CA ILE A 148 5.57 8.76 -6.80
C ILE A 148 4.64 8.83 -8.02
N LEU A 149 3.75 7.86 -8.14
CA LEU A 149 2.78 7.71 -9.23
C LEU A 149 1.37 8.14 -8.84
N SER A 150 1.02 8.01 -7.56
CA SER A 150 -0.27 8.40 -6.99
C SER A 150 -0.16 8.63 -5.49
N ILE A 151 -0.91 9.59 -4.96
CA ILE A 151 -1.21 9.71 -3.54
C ILE A 151 -2.74 9.71 -3.42
N ASP A 152 -3.29 8.81 -2.62
CA ASP A 152 -4.72 8.68 -2.31
C ASP A 152 -5.69 8.56 -3.52
N GLY A 153 -5.15 8.31 -4.72
CA GLY A 153 -5.94 8.18 -5.95
C GLY A 153 -5.91 9.41 -6.87
N ASP A 154 -5.41 10.55 -6.38
CA ASP A 154 -5.29 11.81 -7.16
C ASP A 154 -4.29 11.71 -8.33
N GLY A 155 -3.57 10.58 -8.39
CA GLY A 155 -2.61 10.28 -9.43
C GLY A 155 -1.31 11.05 -9.31
N GLN A 156 -0.59 11.19 -10.43
CA GLN A 156 0.81 11.59 -10.38
C GLN A 156 0.90 12.99 -9.76
N PRO A 157 1.43 13.11 -8.54
CA PRO A 157 1.53 14.39 -7.90
C PRO A 157 2.40 15.31 -8.74
N VAL A 158 2.08 16.60 -8.77
CA VAL A 158 2.97 17.61 -9.35
C VAL A 158 4.31 17.50 -8.62
N ASP A 159 5.42 17.35 -9.36
CA ASP A 159 6.78 17.16 -8.80
C ASP A 159 7.21 18.41 -8.03
N ALA A 160 6.77 18.49 -6.78
CA ALA A 160 7.24 19.41 -5.76
C ALA A 160 8.32 18.70 -4.94
N ASN A 161 9.24 19.46 -4.34
CA ASN A 161 10.30 18.90 -3.48
C ASN A 161 9.74 17.98 -2.36
N ARG A 162 8.50 18.24 -1.92
CA ARG A 162 7.73 17.44 -0.95
C ARG A 162 6.22 17.69 -1.16
N HIS A 163 5.40 16.70 -0.84
CA HIS A 163 3.93 16.78 -0.91
C HIS A 163 3.37 17.01 0.48
N ARG A 164 2.63 18.10 0.69
CA ARG A 164 1.94 18.39 1.95
C ARG A 164 0.66 17.57 2.03
N LEU A 165 0.46 16.82 3.10
CA LEU A 165 -0.73 16.02 3.33
C LEU A 165 -1.28 16.30 4.73
N PRO A 166 -2.60 16.15 4.96
CA PRO A 166 -3.14 16.05 6.31
C PRO A 166 -2.40 14.99 7.12
N ALA A 167 -2.36 15.13 8.44
CA ALA A 167 -1.86 14.04 9.27
C ALA A 167 -2.86 12.87 9.26
N GLY A 168 -2.33 11.65 9.25
CA GLY A 168 -3.11 10.42 9.08
C GLY A 168 -2.45 9.44 8.13
N THR A 169 -3.19 8.42 7.69
CA THR A 169 -2.62 7.31 6.92
C THR A 169 -2.89 7.50 5.44
N HIS A 170 -1.85 7.70 4.64
CA HIS A 170 -1.97 7.94 3.20
C HIS A 170 -1.51 6.73 2.40
N ALA A 171 -2.15 6.49 1.27
CA ALA A 171 -1.79 5.39 0.40
C ALA A 171 -1.05 5.94 -0.84
N VAL A 172 0.22 5.56 -0.96
CA VAL A 172 1.12 6.09 -1.99
C VAL A 172 1.49 4.98 -2.95
N ILE A 173 1.25 5.19 -4.25
CA ILE A 173 1.73 4.27 -5.29
C ILE A 173 3.06 4.79 -5.79
N VAL A 174 4.08 3.95 -5.72
CA VAL A 174 5.44 4.28 -6.15
C VAL A 174 5.94 3.27 -7.18
N SER A 175 6.82 3.69 -8.08
CA SER A 175 7.66 2.78 -8.87
C SER A 175 9.11 2.95 -8.48
N GLU A 176 9.87 1.87 -8.54
CA GLU A 176 11.30 1.91 -8.33
C GLU A 176 12.03 2.75 -9.39
N ARG A 177 13.20 3.30 -9.01
CA ARG A 177 14.22 3.87 -9.90
C ARG A 177 15.59 3.27 -9.60
N ILE A 178 15.62 1.96 -9.44
CA ILE A 178 16.84 1.17 -9.36
C ILE A 178 17.60 1.35 -10.68
N ARG A 179 18.91 1.55 -10.53
CA ARG A 179 19.80 1.82 -11.65
C ARG A 179 19.96 0.56 -12.50
N ASP A 180 20.04 0.75 -13.82
CA ASP A 180 20.10 -0.37 -14.76
C ASP A 180 21.38 -1.22 -14.62
N ASP A 181 22.45 -0.65 -14.04
CA ASP A 181 23.69 -1.37 -13.74
C ASP A 181 23.55 -2.45 -12.65
N ARG A 182 22.38 -2.54 -12.00
CA ARG A 182 22.06 -3.59 -11.02
C ARG A 182 21.47 -4.86 -11.63
N PHE A 183 21.23 -4.86 -12.94
CA PHE A 183 20.58 -5.95 -13.64
C PHE A 183 21.48 -6.43 -14.78
N ASP A 184 21.52 -7.73 -15.00
CA ASP A 184 22.14 -8.30 -16.20
C ASP A 184 21.31 -7.97 -17.47
N PRO A 185 21.86 -8.20 -18.69
CA PRO A 185 21.15 -7.87 -19.92
C PRO A 185 19.81 -8.60 -20.14
N LEU A 186 19.63 -9.81 -19.61
CA LEU A 186 18.36 -10.56 -19.70
C LEU A 186 17.35 -10.06 -18.68
N GLU A 187 17.81 -9.76 -17.47
CA GLU A 187 17.03 -9.15 -16.40
C GLU A 187 16.51 -7.76 -16.80
N LEU A 188 17.36 -6.91 -17.39
CA LEU A 188 16.97 -5.61 -17.94
C LEU A 188 15.88 -5.72 -19.00
N ARG A 189 15.97 -6.73 -19.87
CA ARG A 189 14.94 -6.98 -20.88
C ARG A 189 13.63 -7.41 -20.22
N ALA A 190 13.69 -8.32 -19.25
CA ALA A 190 12.50 -8.75 -18.50
C ALA A 190 11.83 -7.56 -17.77
N ARG A 191 12.61 -6.69 -17.13
CA ARG A 191 12.11 -5.46 -16.48
C ARG A 191 11.50 -4.51 -17.49
N THR A 192 12.17 -4.27 -18.62
CA THR A 192 11.64 -3.43 -19.70
C THR A 192 10.31 -3.98 -20.24
N ASP A 193 10.19 -5.29 -20.40
CA ASP A 193 8.97 -5.94 -20.82
C ASP A 193 7.84 -5.82 -19.79
N LEU A 194 8.15 -5.97 -18.50
CA LEU A 194 7.21 -5.75 -17.40
C LEU A 194 6.61 -4.34 -17.50
N TYR A 195 7.46 -3.30 -17.58
CA TYR A 195 7.02 -1.92 -17.71
C TYR A 195 6.19 -1.66 -18.97
N ARG A 196 6.52 -2.30 -20.10
CA ARG A 196 5.74 -2.17 -21.34
C ARG A 196 4.37 -2.83 -21.25
N ARG A 197 4.27 -3.99 -20.61
CA ARG A 197 3.02 -4.75 -20.47
C ARG A 197 2.08 -4.11 -19.45
N ASP A 198 2.62 -3.76 -18.29
CA ASP A 198 1.81 -3.49 -17.10
C ASP A 198 1.71 -1.99 -16.80
N GLY A 199 2.57 -1.16 -17.38
CA GLY A 199 2.50 0.30 -17.28
C GLY A 199 2.46 0.78 -15.82
N PHE A 200 1.35 1.40 -15.42
CA PHE A 200 1.18 1.89 -14.04
C PHE A 200 1.07 0.76 -12.99
N ARG A 201 0.68 -0.45 -13.40
CA ARG A 201 0.49 -1.61 -12.50
C ARG A 201 1.81 -2.19 -11.99
N VAL A 202 2.94 -1.75 -12.55
CA VAL A 202 4.27 -2.04 -11.99
C VAL A 202 4.50 -1.29 -10.68
N GLY A 203 3.76 -0.19 -10.46
CA GLY A 203 3.79 0.52 -9.20
C GLY A 203 3.32 -0.34 -8.04
N LYS A 204 4.01 -0.23 -6.91
CA LYS A 204 3.61 -0.87 -5.65
C LYS A 204 3.06 0.17 -4.70
N THR A 205 2.14 -0.29 -3.86
CA THR A 205 1.50 0.57 -2.88
C THR A 205 2.23 0.50 -1.56
N LEU A 206 2.48 1.67 -1.00
CA LEU A 206 3.01 1.87 0.33
C LEU A 206 2.00 2.68 1.14
N VAL A 207 1.55 2.09 2.24
CA VAL A 207 0.73 2.79 3.23
C VAL A 207 1.68 3.55 4.15
N VAL A 208 1.53 4.88 4.20
CA VAL A 208 2.43 5.80 4.90
C VAL A 208 1.63 6.52 5.98
N GLU A 209 2.07 6.40 7.23
CA GLU A 209 1.57 7.27 8.30
C GLU A 209 2.26 8.64 8.19
N VAL A 210 1.47 9.67 7.88
CA VAL A 210 1.91 11.07 7.86
C VAL A 210 1.68 11.66 9.24
N LYS A 211 2.78 11.86 9.98
CA LYS A 211 2.75 12.45 11.32
C LYS A 211 2.76 13.98 11.25
N PRO A 212 2.09 14.67 12.19
CA PRO A 212 2.15 16.13 12.30
C PRO A 212 3.60 16.67 12.38
N GLY A 213 3.97 17.58 11.49
CA GLY A 213 5.29 18.23 11.49
C GLY A 213 6.45 17.29 11.13
N ILE A 214 6.18 16.15 10.50
CA ILE A 214 7.19 15.20 10.04
C ILE A 214 7.19 15.13 8.52
N ARG A 215 8.40 15.07 7.95
CA ARG A 215 8.64 14.69 6.57
C ARG A 215 9.12 13.25 6.49
N THR A 216 8.31 12.42 5.86
CA THR A 216 8.56 11.03 5.59
C THR A 216 9.21 10.86 4.22
N ARG A 217 10.36 10.18 4.18
CA ARG A 217 11.11 9.90 2.95
C ARG A 217 10.91 8.47 2.50
N LEU A 218 10.61 8.32 1.21
CA LEU A 218 10.32 7.03 0.58
C LEU A 218 11.51 6.51 -0.24
N ALA A 219 11.66 5.19 -0.28
CA ALA A 219 12.68 4.50 -1.06
C ALA A 219 12.15 3.17 -1.62
N ALA A 220 12.90 2.60 -2.56
CA ALA A 220 12.77 1.24 -3.01
C ALA A 220 13.96 0.45 -2.46
N ARG A 221 13.72 -0.61 -1.71
CA ARG A 221 14.75 -1.58 -1.37
C ARG A 221 14.86 -2.60 -2.49
N PHE A 222 16.06 -2.78 -2.99
CA PHE A 222 16.37 -3.77 -4.01
C PHE A 222 16.71 -5.12 -3.37
N LEU A 223 16.02 -6.18 -3.78
CA LEU A 223 16.12 -7.53 -3.20
C LEU A 223 16.99 -8.40 -4.10
N GLU A 224 18.31 -8.34 -3.91
CA GLU A 224 19.30 -9.01 -4.77
C GLU A 224 19.36 -10.52 -4.57
N ASP A 225 19.12 -10.96 -3.35
CA ASP A 225 19.26 -12.37 -2.99
C ASP A 225 18.20 -13.20 -3.71
N GLY A 226 18.65 -14.13 -4.55
CA GLY A 226 17.77 -15.04 -5.29
C GLY A 226 17.04 -14.40 -6.48
N MET A 227 17.53 -13.26 -6.99
CA MET A 227 16.99 -12.64 -8.20
C MET A 227 17.14 -13.56 -9.42
N ASP A 228 16.04 -13.68 -10.17
CA ASP A 228 16.00 -14.33 -11.46
C ASP A 228 14.93 -13.69 -12.38
N LEU A 229 14.83 -14.17 -13.62
CA LEU A 229 13.84 -13.68 -14.58
C LEU A 229 12.38 -13.84 -14.11
N GLY A 230 12.09 -14.85 -13.27
CA GLY A 230 10.77 -15.07 -12.69
C GLY A 230 10.43 -13.97 -11.70
N THR A 231 11.31 -13.71 -10.74
CA THR A 231 11.15 -12.62 -9.75
C THR A 231 10.97 -11.26 -10.42
N ILE A 232 11.65 -11.00 -11.55
CA ILE A 232 11.44 -9.76 -12.31
C ILE A 232 10.07 -9.72 -12.98
N ARG A 233 9.64 -10.81 -13.63
CA ARG A 233 8.32 -10.91 -14.27
C ARG A 233 7.18 -10.76 -13.28
N ASP A 234 7.37 -11.28 -12.08
CA ASP A 234 6.38 -11.22 -10.99
C ASP A 234 6.49 -9.91 -10.18
N ASN A 235 7.35 -8.97 -10.61
CA ASN A 235 7.63 -7.71 -9.92
C ASN A 235 8.06 -7.91 -8.45
N ALA A 236 8.72 -9.02 -8.11
CA ALA A 236 9.09 -9.41 -6.74
C ALA A 236 10.50 -8.98 -6.32
N TYR A 237 11.27 -8.33 -7.21
CA TYR A 237 12.69 -7.98 -7.02
C TYR A 237 12.95 -6.71 -6.18
N TRP A 238 11.90 -6.05 -5.69
CA TRP A 238 12.02 -4.82 -4.90
C TRP A 238 10.82 -4.62 -3.99
N GLU A 239 10.97 -3.82 -2.93
CA GLU A 239 9.86 -3.42 -2.06
C GLU A 239 9.89 -1.90 -1.76
N PRO A 240 8.73 -1.23 -1.70
CA PRO A 240 8.67 0.15 -1.25
C PRO A 240 8.75 0.23 0.28
N LEU A 241 9.37 1.29 0.80
CA LEU A 241 9.41 1.53 2.23
C LEU A 241 9.55 3.02 2.57
N VAL A 242 9.18 3.35 3.80
CA VAL A 242 9.66 4.54 4.49
C VAL A 242 11.07 4.23 5.00
N TRP A 243 12.06 5.01 4.59
CA TRP A 243 13.44 4.80 5.03
C TRP A 243 13.89 5.79 6.11
N GLU A 244 13.29 6.97 6.16
CA GLU A 244 13.62 7.99 7.15
C GLU A 244 12.43 8.90 7.43
N GLU A 245 12.29 9.31 8.69
CA GLU A 245 11.40 10.37 9.14
C GLU A 245 12.25 11.51 9.70
N VAL A 246 11.99 12.73 9.24
CA VAL A 246 12.73 13.93 9.67
C VAL A 246 11.74 14.99 10.09
N GLU A 247 12.03 15.72 11.16
CA GLU A 247 11.23 16.88 11.55
C GLU A 247 11.16 17.91 10.42
N ASP A 248 9.95 18.37 10.12
CA ASP A 248 9.66 19.34 9.07
C ASP A 248 8.31 20.00 9.36
N ALA A 249 8.35 21.11 10.08
CA ALA A 249 7.15 21.77 10.58
C ALA A 249 6.21 22.19 9.44
N CYS A 250 4.91 22.05 9.70
CA CYS A 250 3.88 22.66 8.88
C CYS A 250 3.87 24.17 9.09
N PRO A 251 3.78 24.96 8.02
CA PRO A 251 3.44 26.37 8.14
C PRO A 251 2.02 26.57 8.67
#